data_AF-W2LUY1-F1
#
_entry.id   AF-W2LUY1-F1
#
_cell.length_a   1.000
_cell.length_b   1.000
_cell.length_c   1.000
_cell.angle_alpha   90.00
_cell.angle_beta   90.00
_cell.angle_gamma   90.00
#
_symmetry.space_group_name_H-M   'P 1'
#
loop_
_entity.id
_entity.type
_entity.pdbx_description
1 polymer ?
#
loop_
_entity_poly.entity_id
_entity_poly.type
_entity_poly.pdbx_seq_one_letter_code
_entity_poly.pdbx_strand_id
1 'polypeptide(L)'
;MAPDLRVKAVVRPPRQGGGESDRGEAVDSDEEWVDSAAESSGTSSSTGTGSSTSKQRRSDASGTLHTTQSGEEPVVIAPPPEKTEFDSWGALDAYLKAYSAETYQSFRVRTNNKVTTRNKKIQDCGSTKPLVPEEWVYYSKTFVCTSAGMYKPRGKGKRKRQESRALDCDVQINACVQVTDSAAAVPTFGLRITAARLEHNHLLSKHSFEHYPHIRTAMEPELAGTVSELVKAGAKKKRILQFIHENSSCNPTSQDVHNLVRKLKKQTHTTQTSAKRLKQWMAEFTDEPGNVGGVFVDSVHDKTVATCITLQTKHMREIFDRFPEVVMIDATH
;
A
#
# COMPACT_ATOMS: atom_id res chain seq x y z
N MET A 1 -22.70 -19.88 42.56
CA MET A 1 -23.24 -20.44 41.30
C MET A 1 -22.53 -19.73 40.15
N ALA A 2 -21.65 -20.42 39.43
CA ALA A 2 -20.94 -19.86 38.29
C ALA A 2 -21.85 -19.87 37.04
N PRO A 3 -21.91 -18.80 36.23
CA PRO A 3 -22.65 -18.83 34.98
C PRO A 3 -21.85 -19.55 33.89
N ASP A 4 -22.46 -20.60 33.32
CA ASP A 4 -21.96 -21.39 32.19
C ASP A 4 -21.98 -20.54 30.90
N LEU A 5 -20.80 -20.19 30.37
CA LEU A 5 -20.61 -19.36 29.17
C LEU A 5 -20.34 -20.22 27.93
N ARG A 6 -21.28 -21.09 27.56
CA ARG A 6 -21.25 -21.78 26.27
C ARG A 6 -21.87 -20.92 25.17
N VAL A 7 -21.02 -20.51 24.22
CA VAL A 7 -21.41 -19.87 22.95
C VAL A 7 -22.32 -20.82 22.17
N LYS A 8 -23.58 -20.43 21.94
CA LYS A 8 -24.52 -21.21 21.12
C LYS A 8 -24.24 -21.00 19.63
N ALA A 9 -24.09 -22.10 18.90
CA ALA A 9 -24.09 -22.13 17.44
C ALA A 9 -25.48 -21.74 16.91
N VAL A 10 -25.54 -20.75 16.01
CA VAL A 10 -26.77 -20.41 15.28
C VAL A 10 -26.75 -21.16 13.95
N VAL A 11 -27.66 -22.13 13.82
CA VAL A 11 -27.97 -22.82 12.56
C VAL A 11 -28.86 -21.92 11.70
N ARG A 12 -28.56 -21.87 10.39
CA ARG A 12 -29.17 -20.99 9.38
C ARG A 12 -30.56 -21.53 8.96
N PRO A 13 -31.60 -20.70 8.75
CA PRO A 13 -32.75 -21.08 7.92
C PRO A 13 -32.50 -20.72 6.43
N PRO A 14 -33.16 -21.43 5.48
CA PRO A 14 -32.89 -21.28 4.05
C PRO A 14 -33.48 -19.96 3.52
N ARG A 15 -32.72 -19.24 2.68
CA ARG A 15 -33.22 -18.04 1.97
C ARG A 15 -33.71 -18.40 0.58
N GLN A 16 -35.02 -18.24 0.39
CA GLN A 16 -35.65 -18.07 -0.92
C GLN A 16 -35.24 -16.73 -1.55
N GLY A 17 -35.12 -16.72 -2.87
CA GLY A 17 -34.68 -15.59 -3.66
C GLY A 17 -35.78 -14.58 -4.04
N GLY A 18 -35.33 -13.47 -4.62
CA GLY A 18 -36.13 -12.54 -5.41
C GLY A 18 -36.11 -11.08 -4.93
N GLY A 19 -35.84 -10.16 -5.85
CA GLY A 19 -36.42 -8.80 -5.82
C GLY A 19 -35.49 -7.60 -5.60
N GLU A 20 -34.98 -7.07 -6.71
CA GLU A 20 -34.78 -5.66 -7.12
C GLU A 20 -34.52 -4.48 -6.15
N SER A 21 -33.52 -3.69 -6.57
CA SER A 21 -33.41 -2.21 -6.64
C SER A 21 -33.56 -1.35 -5.38
N ASP A 22 -32.47 -0.65 -4.99
CA ASP A 22 -32.47 0.82 -5.07
C ASP A 22 -31.05 1.41 -5.16
N ARG A 23 -30.93 2.49 -5.94
CA ARG A 23 -29.76 3.30 -6.25
C ARG A 23 -29.42 4.24 -5.09
N GLY A 24 -28.13 4.44 -4.86
CA GLY A 24 -27.61 5.57 -4.10
C GLY A 24 -26.21 5.91 -4.59
N GLU A 25 -26.12 6.95 -5.43
CA GLU A 25 -24.88 7.51 -5.97
C GLU A 25 -24.03 8.16 -4.87
N ALA A 26 -22.73 7.93 -4.93
CA ALA A 26 -21.73 8.87 -4.41
C ALA A 26 -20.53 8.82 -5.36
N VAL A 27 -20.43 9.87 -6.16
CA VAL A 27 -19.28 10.26 -6.97
C VAL A 27 -18.14 10.71 -6.06
N ASP A 28 -16.91 10.26 -6.34
CA ASP A 28 -15.75 11.14 -6.27
C ASP A 28 -14.66 10.61 -7.20
N SER A 29 -14.19 11.52 -8.04
CA SER A 29 -13.31 11.31 -9.18
C SER A 29 -11.85 11.52 -8.80
N ASP A 30 -10.97 11.02 -9.66
CA ASP A 30 -9.61 11.50 -9.97
C ASP A 30 -8.58 10.38 -9.95
N GLU A 31 -8.49 9.64 -11.06
CA GLU A 31 -7.22 9.07 -11.50
C GLU A 31 -7.05 9.35 -13.00
N GLU A 32 -6.37 10.47 -13.24
CA GLU A 32 -5.90 11.00 -14.50
C GLU A 32 -4.97 9.99 -15.21
N TRP A 33 -5.31 9.70 -16.46
CA TRP A 33 -4.50 8.89 -17.37
C TRP A 33 -3.29 9.69 -17.85
N VAL A 34 -2.10 9.09 -17.82
CA VAL A 34 -1.02 9.52 -18.70
C VAL A 34 -0.28 8.34 -19.33
N ASP A 35 -0.19 8.46 -20.66
CA ASP A 35 0.47 7.61 -21.62
C ASP A 35 1.96 7.36 -21.32
N SER A 36 2.47 6.25 -21.84
CA SER A 36 3.91 6.13 -22.07
C SER A 36 4.14 5.50 -23.43
N ALA A 37 4.68 6.37 -24.28
CA ALA A 37 5.08 6.19 -25.65
C ALA A 37 6.04 5.01 -25.86
N ALA A 38 5.93 4.44 -27.06
CA ALA A 38 6.91 3.56 -27.65
C ALA A 38 8.16 4.36 -28.02
N GLU A 39 9.32 3.84 -27.65
CA GLU A 39 10.60 4.25 -28.23
C GLU A 39 11.28 2.99 -28.76
N SER A 40 11.32 2.93 -30.08
CA SER A 40 12.06 1.97 -30.90
C SER A 40 13.46 2.51 -31.13
N SER A 41 14.49 1.66 -30.98
CA SER A 41 15.76 1.68 -31.71
C SER A 41 16.65 0.60 -31.10
N GLY A 42 17.51 -0.11 -31.80
CA GLY A 42 18.03 0.00 -33.16
C GLY A 42 19.21 -0.97 -33.20
N THR A 43 19.25 -1.79 -34.24
CA THR A 43 20.24 -2.81 -34.55
C THR A 43 21.68 -2.30 -34.60
N SER A 44 22.63 -3.09 -34.11
CA SER A 44 24.01 -3.10 -34.61
C SER A 44 24.51 -4.54 -34.72
N SER A 45 24.76 -4.96 -35.96
CA SER A 45 25.36 -6.22 -36.37
C SER A 45 26.88 -6.19 -36.20
N SER A 46 27.46 -7.28 -35.70
CA SER A 46 28.83 -7.68 -36.06
C SER A 46 28.95 -9.21 -36.01
N THR A 47 29.27 -9.76 -37.17
CA THR A 47 29.64 -11.14 -37.49
C THR A 47 30.86 -11.63 -36.74
N GLY A 48 30.86 -12.90 -36.34
CA GLY A 48 32.02 -13.62 -35.80
C GLY A 48 31.72 -15.10 -35.57
N THR A 49 32.30 -15.93 -36.41
CA THR A 49 32.11 -17.38 -36.64
C THR A 49 32.51 -18.31 -35.47
N GLY A 50 31.66 -19.30 -35.21
CA GLY A 50 31.99 -20.73 -35.11
C GLY A 50 32.87 -21.25 -33.96
N SER A 51 32.28 -22.02 -33.04
CA SER A 51 32.70 -23.42 -32.78
C SER A 51 31.70 -24.14 -31.87
N SER A 52 31.38 -25.35 -32.31
CA SER A 52 30.46 -26.35 -31.76
C SER A 52 30.90 -26.95 -30.43
N THR A 53 29.96 -27.25 -29.53
CA THR A 53 29.93 -28.53 -28.78
C THR A 53 28.55 -28.83 -28.14
N SER A 54 28.14 -30.08 -28.32
CA SER A 54 27.21 -30.91 -27.53
C SER A 54 25.81 -30.38 -27.15
N LYS A 55 24.84 -30.76 -28.00
CA LYS A 55 23.41 -30.91 -27.66
C LYS A 55 23.23 -32.08 -26.69
N GLN A 56 22.75 -31.83 -25.48
CA GLN A 56 22.13 -32.86 -24.65
C GLN A 56 20.65 -32.50 -24.43
N ARG A 57 19.80 -33.21 -25.17
CA ARG A 57 18.34 -33.24 -25.00
C ARG A 57 18.05 -33.71 -23.57
N ARG A 58 17.29 -32.93 -22.82
CA ARG A 58 16.50 -33.44 -21.69
C ARG A 58 15.03 -33.21 -22.02
N SER A 59 14.32 -34.31 -22.01
CA SER A 59 12.92 -34.51 -22.34
C SER A 59 12.04 -33.73 -21.37
N ASP A 60 11.20 -32.83 -21.91
CA ASP A 60 10.08 -32.24 -21.19
C ASP A 60 9.01 -33.32 -20.99
N ALA A 61 8.93 -33.87 -19.78
CA ALA A 61 7.78 -34.61 -19.32
C ALA A 61 6.67 -33.59 -19.00
N SER A 62 5.81 -33.35 -19.99
CA SER A 62 4.54 -32.65 -19.82
C SER A 62 3.62 -33.48 -18.92
N GLY A 63 3.73 -33.30 -17.61
CA GLY A 63 2.78 -33.79 -16.62
C GLY A 63 1.59 -32.84 -16.52
N THR A 64 0.69 -32.89 -17.51
CA THR A 64 -0.65 -32.33 -17.40
C THR A 64 -1.41 -33.15 -16.36
N LEU A 65 -1.38 -32.74 -15.09
CA LEU A 65 -2.33 -33.22 -14.10
C LEU A 65 -3.65 -32.47 -14.31
N HIS A 66 -4.47 -32.99 -15.21
CA HIS A 66 -5.91 -32.85 -15.09
C HIS A 66 -6.33 -33.58 -13.81
N THR A 67 -6.43 -32.83 -12.71
CA THR A 67 -7.19 -33.31 -11.55
C THR A 67 -8.66 -33.18 -11.93
N THR A 68 -9.24 -34.29 -12.37
CA THR A 68 -10.66 -34.55 -12.15
C THR A 68 -10.76 -35.09 -10.73
N GLN A 69 -10.91 -34.20 -9.75
CA GLN A 69 -11.26 -34.59 -8.39
C GLN A 69 -12.58 -33.92 -8.03
N SER A 70 -13.51 -34.77 -7.58
CA SER A 70 -14.77 -34.47 -6.93
C SER A 70 -14.75 -33.17 -6.12
N GLY A 71 -15.76 -32.33 -6.32
CA GLY A 71 -15.90 -31.02 -5.70
C GLY A 71 -16.22 -31.08 -4.21
N GLU A 72 -15.22 -31.37 -3.39
CA GLU A 72 -15.18 -30.96 -1.99
C GLU A 72 -14.15 -29.83 -1.88
N GLU A 73 -14.64 -28.59 -1.72
CA GLU A 73 -13.75 -27.48 -1.37
C GLU A 73 -13.11 -27.78 0.00
N PRO A 74 -11.78 -27.63 0.16
CA PRO A 74 -11.13 -27.90 1.43
C PRO A 74 -11.62 -26.90 2.48
N VAL A 75 -12.45 -27.38 3.41
CA VAL A 75 -12.87 -26.60 4.58
C VAL A 75 -11.77 -26.71 5.63
N VAL A 76 -11.03 -25.62 5.83
CA VAL A 76 -9.97 -25.52 6.83
C VAL A 76 -10.44 -24.58 7.94
N ILE A 77 -10.57 -25.10 9.16
CA ILE A 77 -10.98 -24.30 10.32
C ILE A 77 -9.74 -23.86 11.09
N ALA A 78 -9.52 -22.56 11.22
CA ALA A 78 -8.43 -22.04 12.01
C ALA A 78 -8.74 -22.09 13.52
N PRO A 79 -7.73 -22.25 14.39
CA PRO A 79 -7.91 -22.19 15.84
C PRO A 79 -8.59 -20.89 16.28
N PRO A 80 -9.51 -20.92 17.25
CA PRO A 80 -10.15 -19.70 17.75
C PRO A 80 -9.14 -18.76 18.44
N PRO A 81 -9.36 -17.43 18.41
CA PRO A 81 -8.51 -16.50 19.14
C PRO A 81 -8.66 -16.72 20.65
N GLU A 82 -7.55 -17.03 21.31
CA GLU A 82 -7.47 -17.25 22.76
C GLU A 82 -7.84 -16.01 23.58
N LYS A 83 -7.47 -14.82 23.08
CA LYS A 83 -7.75 -13.54 23.73
C LYS A 83 -8.78 -12.77 22.92
N THR A 84 -9.85 -12.31 23.60
CA THR A 84 -10.96 -11.60 22.96
C THR A 84 -11.18 -10.19 23.50
N GLU A 85 -10.43 -9.75 24.50
CA GLU A 85 -10.54 -8.44 25.14
C GLU A 85 -9.20 -7.69 25.10
N PHE A 86 -9.22 -6.39 24.81
CA PHE A 86 -8.04 -5.56 24.58
C PHE A 86 -8.24 -4.12 25.05
N ASP A 87 -7.16 -3.46 25.48
CA ASP A 87 -7.20 -2.08 26.00
C ASP A 87 -7.05 -1.02 24.89
N SER A 88 -6.65 -1.41 23.68
CA SER A 88 -6.51 -0.50 22.55
C SER A 88 -6.58 -1.24 21.21
N TRP A 89 -6.83 -0.48 20.12
CA TRP A 89 -6.72 -1.01 18.76
C TRP A 89 -5.31 -1.51 18.44
N GLY A 90 -4.26 -0.85 18.95
CA GLY A 90 -2.87 -1.27 18.76
C GLY A 90 -2.58 -2.63 19.40
N ALA A 91 -3.13 -2.89 20.60
CA ALA A 91 -2.99 -4.18 21.26
C ALA A 91 -3.69 -5.30 20.48
N LEU A 92 -4.89 -5.04 19.94
CA LEU A 92 -5.57 -6.00 19.06
C LEU A 92 -4.79 -6.21 17.76
N ASP A 93 -4.27 -5.16 17.12
CA ASP A 93 -3.53 -5.26 15.87
C ASP A 93 -2.23 -6.08 16.06
N ALA A 94 -1.53 -5.89 17.18
CA ALA A 94 -0.36 -6.70 17.55
C ALA A 94 -0.73 -8.17 17.80
N TYR A 95 -1.81 -8.42 18.53
CA TYR A 95 -2.31 -9.78 18.77
C TYR A 95 -2.73 -10.47 17.47
N LEU A 96 -3.50 -9.80 16.61
CA LEU A 96 -3.93 -10.33 15.32
C LEU A 96 -2.72 -10.60 14.42
N LYS A 97 -1.66 -9.79 14.47
CA LYS A 97 -0.41 -10.07 13.75
C LYS A 97 0.21 -11.39 14.22
N ALA A 98 0.33 -11.61 15.53
CA ALA A 98 0.86 -12.86 16.08
C ALA A 98 -0.02 -14.06 15.73
N TYR A 99 -1.33 -13.96 15.98
CA TYR A 99 -2.31 -14.98 15.64
C TYR A 99 -2.29 -15.33 14.14
N SER A 100 -2.19 -14.33 13.26
CA SER A 100 -2.11 -14.52 11.81
C SER A 100 -0.85 -15.29 11.38
N ALA A 101 0.29 -15.04 12.04
CA ALA A 101 1.54 -15.72 11.77
C ALA A 101 1.53 -17.17 12.27
N GLU A 102 0.94 -17.42 13.44
CA GLU A 102 0.82 -18.76 14.03
C GLU A 102 -0.13 -19.66 13.22
N THR A 103 -1.23 -19.09 12.74
CA THR A 103 -2.27 -19.83 12.01
C THR A 103 -2.14 -19.75 10.49
N TYR A 104 -1.11 -19.08 9.98
CA TYR A 104 -0.84 -18.84 8.56
C TYR A 104 -2.01 -18.17 7.81
N GLN A 105 -2.78 -17.35 8.52
CA GLN A 105 -3.89 -16.57 7.98
C GLN A 105 -3.41 -15.17 7.59
N SER A 106 -4.07 -14.53 6.63
CA SER A 106 -3.80 -13.13 6.33
C SER A 106 -5.10 -12.34 6.26
N PHE A 107 -5.19 -11.31 7.09
CA PHE A 107 -6.38 -10.48 7.21
C PHE A 107 -6.17 -9.10 6.61
N ARG A 108 -7.25 -8.54 6.06
CA ARG A 108 -7.36 -7.12 5.69
C ARG A 108 -8.58 -6.51 6.35
N VAL A 109 -8.52 -5.22 6.60
CA VAL A 109 -9.69 -4.47 7.09
C VAL A 109 -10.71 -4.32 5.95
N ARG A 110 -11.95 -4.74 6.19
CA ARG A 110 -13.08 -4.60 5.25
C ARG A 110 -13.90 -3.35 5.52
N THR A 111 -14.24 -3.12 6.78
CA THR A 111 -15.11 -2.02 7.20
C THR A 111 -14.62 -1.42 8.50
N ASN A 112 -14.56 -0.10 8.52
CA ASN A 112 -14.25 0.72 9.68
C ASN A 112 -15.45 1.60 9.99
N ASN A 113 -15.92 1.58 11.23
CA ASN A 113 -16.95 2.48 11.71
C ASN A 113 -16.33 3.47 12.70
N LYS A 114 -16.39 4.76 12.41
CA LYS A 114 -15.81 5.81 13.26
C LYS A 114 -16.67 6.06 14.49
N VAL A 115 -16.01 6.42 15.60
CA VAL A 115 -16.70 6.78 16.84
C VAL A 115 -17.61 7.99 16.62
N THR A 116 -17.12 9.01 15.93
CA THR A 116 -17.88 10.24 15.64
C THR A 116 -19.21 9.95 14.94
N THR A 117 -19.18 9.10 13.91
CA THR A 117 -20.38 8.69 13.16
C THR A 117 -21.37 7.94 14.05
N ARG A 118 -20.90 7.08 14.95
CA ARG A 118 -21.76 6.37 15.90
C ARG A 118 -22.36 7.32 16.92
N ASN A 119 -21.56 8.17 17.55
CA ASN A 119 -22.00 9.07 18.60
C ASN A 119 -23.04 10.06 18.07
N LYS A 120 -22.83 10.59 16.87
CA LYS A 120 -23.84 11.42 16.18
C LYS A 120 -25.16 10.67 16.00
N LYS A 121 -25.13 9.41 15.52
CA LYS A 121 -26.35 8.58 15.41
C LYS A 121 -27.04 8.34 16.76
N ILE A 122 -26.29 8.17 17.85
CA ILE A 122 -26.86 8.00 19.19
C ILE A 122 -27.60 9.26 19.63
N GLN A 123 -26.99 10.43 19.41
CA GLN A 123 -27.58 11.73 19.73
C GLN A 123 -28.83 12.01 18.87
N ASP A 124 -28.73 11.83 17.55
CA ASP A 124 -29.83 12.05 16.60
C ASP A 124 -31.03 11.13 16.89
N CYS A 125 -30.79 9.90 17.34
CA CYS A 125 -31.83 8.93 17.67
C CYS A 125 -32.29 8.99 19.14
N GLY A 126 -31.77 9.90 19.97
CA GLY A 126 -32.12 10.02 21.39
C GLY A 126 -31.84 8.76 22.23
N SER A 127 -30.84 7.97 21.83
CA SER A 127 -30.56 6.68 22.48
C SER A 127 -29.79 6.86 23.79
N THR A 128 -30.15 6.11 24.85
CA THR A 128 -29.51 6.16 26.18
C THR A 128 -28.15 5.44 26.23
N LYS A 129 -27.63 4.96 25.09
CA LYS A 129 -26.34 4.27 25.07
C LYS A 129 -25.20 5.25 25.37
N PRO A 130 -24.20 4.83 26.16
CA PRO A 130 -23.08 5.71 26.50
C PRO A 130 -22.28 6.07 25.25
N LEU A 131 -21.86 7.33 25.17
CA LEU A 131 -21.03 7.84 24.09
C LEU A 131 -19.61 7.30 24.25
N VAL A 132 -19.05 6.79 23.16
CA VAL A 132 -17.69 6.24 23.16
C VAL A 132 -16.70 7.41 23.04
N PRO A 133 -15.60 7.45 23.80
CA PRO A 133 -14.60 8.51 23.68
C PRO A 133 -13.99 8.58 22.28
N GLU A 134 -13.76 9.79 21.77
CA GLU A 134 -13.22 10.00 20.42
C GLU A 134 -11.78 9.51 20.25
N GLU A 135 -11.04 9.35 21.36
CA GLU A 135 -9.69 8.79 21.42
C GLU A 135 -9.58 7.40 20.75
N TRP A 136 -10.66 6.62 20.76
CA TRP A 136 -10.69 5.30 20.12
C TRP A 136 -10.64 5.38 18.58
N VAL A 137 -10.96 6.52 17.97
CA VAL A 137 -11.07 6.79 16.52
C VAL A 137 -12.13 5.94 15.81
N TYR A 138 -12.03 4.61 15.93
CA TYR A 138 -12.94 3.61 15.39
C TYR A 138 -13.73 2.96 16.52
N TYR A 139 -15.05 2.93 16.36
CA TYR A 139 -15.95 2.16 17.22
C TYR A 139 -15.87 0.66 16.92
N SER A 140 -15.79 0.29 15.65
CA SER A 140 -15.70 -1.12 15.24
C SER A 140 -14.89 -1.29 13.97
N LYS A 141 -14.16 -2.40 13.90
CA LYS A 141 -13.44 -2.86 12.70
C LYS A 141 -13.85 -4.29 12.37
N THR A 142 -14.01 -4.55 11.09
CA THR A 142 -14.20 -5.88 10.55
C THR A 142 -12.97 -6.27 9.76
N PHE A 143 -12.34 -7.37 10.17
CA PHE A 143 -11.22 -8.01 9.49
C PHE A 143 -11.75 -9.19 8.69
N VAL A 144 -11.31 -9.32 7.44
CA VAL A 144 -11.65 -10.45 6.57
C VAL A 144 -10.40 -11.06 5.98
N CYS A 145 -10.47 -12.32 5.56
CA CYS A 145 -9.37 -12.95 4.84
C CYS A 145 -9.00 -12.15 3.58
N THR A 146 -7.73 -12.15 3.19
CA THR A 146 -7.29 -11.55 1.92
C THR A 146 -7.93 -12.19 0.69
N SER A 147 -8.37 -13.45 0.81
CA SER A 147 -9.13 -14.17 -0.22
C SER A 147 -10.63 -13.87 -0.20
N ALA A 148 -11.09 -12.99 0.69
CA ALA A 148 -12.51 -12.67 0.82
C ALA A 148 -13.07 -11.89 -0.37
N GLY A 149 -14.31 -12.24 -0.73
CA GLY A 149 -15.07 -11.67 -1.84
C GLY A 149 -14.80 -12.33 -3.18
N MET A 150 -15.62 -11.99 -4.15
CA MET A 150 -15.54 -12.52 -5.52
C MET A 150 -14.77 -11.59 -6.46
N TYR A 151 -14.03 -12.18 -7.39
CA TYR A 151 -13.42 -11.44 -8.48
C TYR A 151 -14.52 -10.87 -9.39
N LYS A 152 -14.56 -9.53 -9.50
CA LYS A 152 -15.43 -8.84 -10.44
C LYS A 152 -14.61 -8.41 -11.67
N PRO A 153 -14.81 -9.04 -12.84
CA PRO A 153 -14.11 -8.61 -14.06
C PRO A 153 -14.55 -7.19 -14.43
N ARG A 154 -13.58 -6.31 -14.70
CA ARG A 154 -13.83 -4.92 -15.15
C ARG A 154 -13.91 -4.76 -16.67
N GLY A 155 -13.88 -5.85 -17.42
CA GLY A 155 -13.96 -5.84 -18.88
C GLY A 155 -14.23 -7.23 -19.45
N LYS A 156 -14.51 -7.28 -20.76
CA LYS A 156 -14.83 -8.52 -21.49
C LYS A 156 -13.60 -9.36 -21.85
N GLY A 157 -12.40 -8.78 -21.74
CA GLY A 157 -11.14 -9.46 -22.07
C GLY A 157 -10.70 -10.44 -21.00
N LYS A 158 -10.35 -11.67 -21.40
CA LYS A 158 -9.66 -12.65 -20.55
C LYS A 158 -8.16 -12.56 -20.82
N ARG A 159 -7.37 -12.13 -19.83
CA ARG A 159 -5.90 -12.18 -19.92
C ARG A 159 -5.42 -13.59 -19.56
N LYS A 160 -4.51 -14.16 -20.36
CA LYS A 160 -3.84 -15.42 -20.00
C LYS A 160 -3.07 -15.18 -18.68
N ARG A 161 -3.30 -16.01 -17.66
CA ARG A 161 -2.69 -15.95 -16.31
C ARG A 161 -3.23 -14.88 -15.36
N GLN A 162 -4.51 -14.53 -15.45
CA GLN A 162 -5.13 -13.73 -14.41
C GLN A 162 -5.64 -14.62 -13.26
N GLU A 163 -4.78 -14.89 -12.29
CA GLU A 163 -5.17 -15.56 -11.05
C GLU A 163 -5.68 -14.50 -10.06
N SER A 164 -6.95 -14.64 -9.66
CA SER A 164 -7.52 -13.82 -8.60
C SER A 164 -7.21 -14.44 -7.24
N ARG A 165 -6.91 -13.60 -6.26
CA ARG A 165 -6.85 -14.02 -4.85
C ARG A 165 -8.23 -14.14 -4.22
N ALA A 166 -9.23 -13.43 -4.75
CA ALA A 166 -10.60 -13.50 -4.29
C ALA A 166 -11.19 -14.87 -4.63
N LEU A 167 -11.41 -15.67 -3.59
CA LEU A 167 -11.96 -17.03 -3.61
C LEU A 167 -13.32 -17.08 -2.91
N ASP A 168 -13.94 -15.93 -2.64
CA ASP A 168 -15.18 -15.81 -1.85
C ASP A 168 -15.07 -16.42 -0.44
N CYS A 169 -13.90 -16.27 0.19
CA CYS A 169 -13.69 -16.74 1.56
C CYS A 169 -14.53 -15.92 2.56
N ASP A 170 -15.29 -16.63 3.40
CA ASP A 170 -16.28 -16.07 4.33
C ASP A 170 -15.74 -15.74 5.74
N VAL A 171 -14.43 -15.91 5.92
CA VAL A 171 -13.73 -15.65 7.17
C VAL A 171 -13.81 -14.19 7.56
N GLN A 172 -14.23 -13.95 8.80
CA GLN A 172 -14.50 -12.62 9.31
C GLN A 172 -14.31 -12.56 10.83
N ILE A 173 -13.52 -11.59 11.29
CA ILE A 173 -13.38 -11.24 12.70
C ILE A 173 -13.92 -9.82 12.90
N ASN A 174 -14.89 -9.67 13.78
CA ASN A 174 -15.47 -8.38 14.15
C ASN A 174 -15.00 -8.00 15.54
N ALA A 175 -14.46 -6.79 15.67
CA ALA A 175 -14.09 -6.20 16.94
C ALA A 175 -14.83 -4.87 17.13
N CYS A 176 -15.33 -4.62 18.34
CA CYS A 176 -15.94 -3.34 18.68
C CYS A 176 -15.62 -2.90 20.12
N VAL A 177 -15.62 -1.60 20.31
CA VAL A 177 -15.49 -0.97 21.63
C VAL A 177 -16.80 -1.15 22.39
N GLN A 178 -16.73 -1.73 23.57
CA GLN A 178 -17.86 -1.98 24.47
C GLN A 178 -17.57 -1.41 25.85
N VAL A 179 -18.61 -1.23 26.64
CA VAL A 179 -18.46 -0.88 28.06
C VAL A 179 -18.01 -2.13 28.80
N THR A 180 -16.85 -2.06 29.45
CA THR A 180 -16.28 -3.17 30.24
C THR A 180 -16.77 -3.11 31.67
N ASP A 181 -16.84 -1.91 32.26
CA ASP A 181 -17.39 -1.69 33.59
C ASP A 181 -18.47 -0.62 33.52
N SER A 182 -19.71 -1.06 33.72
CA SER A 182 -20.90 -0.20 33.74
C SER A 182 -21.23 0.32 35.15
N ALA A 183 -20.55 -0.18 36.19
CA ALA A 183 -20.79 0.17 37.59
C ALA A 183 -19.93 1.36 38.06
N ALA A 184 -18.89 1.71 37.31
CA ALA A 184 -18.10 2.90 37.55
C ALA A 184 -18.88 4.20 37.22
N ALA A 185 -18.62 5.28 37.98
CA ALA A 185 -19.24 6.59 37.75
C ALA A 185 -18.94 7.18 36.36
N VAL A 186 -17.83 6.76 35.74
CA VAL A 186 -17.50 7.00 34.33
C VAL A 186 -17.39 5.62 33.68
N PRO A 187 -18.16 5.34 32.59
CA PRO A 187 -18.11 4.03 31.95
C PRO A 187 -16.71 3.77 31.37
N THR A 188 -16.11 2.66 31.77
CA THR A 188 -14.82 2.22 31.22
C THR A 188 -15.07 1.45 29.94
N PHE A 189 -14.36 1.82 28.87
CA PHE A 189 -14.49 1.17 27.57
C PHE A 189 -13.32 0.22 27.32
N GLY A 190 -13.61 -0.92 26.68
CA GLY A 190 -12.62 -1.89 26.23
C GLY A 190 -12.98 -2.45 24.86
N LEU A 191 -11.99 -2.93 24.14
CA LEU A 191 -12.14 -3.49 22.80
C LEU A 191 -12.38 -5.00 22.91
N ARG A 192 -13.50 -5.48 22.35
CA ARG A 192 -13.86 -6.91 22.36
C ARG A 192 -14.03 -7.47 20.96
N ILE A 193 -13.52 -8.69 20.71
CA ILE A 193 -13.89 -9.50 19.55
C ILE A 193 -15.31 -10.02 19.77
N THR A 194 -16.26 -9.54 18.97
CA THR A 194 -17.68 -9.88 19.12
C THR A 194 -18.12 -11.08 18.30
N ALA A 195 -17.42 -11.35 17.20
CA ALA A 195 -17.71 -12.50 16.34
C ALA A 195 -16.44 -12.90 15.58
N ALA A 196 -16.20 -14.20 15.48
CA ALA A 196 -15.12 -14.76 14.67
C ALA A 196 -15.67 -15.94 13.86
N ARG A 197 -15.63 -15.81 12.54
CA ARG A 197 -15.85 -16.90 11.59
C ARG A 197 -14.50 -17.29 11.02
N LEU A 198 -14.12 -18.55 11.17
CA LEU A 198 -12.75 -19.04 10.95
C LEU A 198 -12.71 -20.24 9.99
N GLU A 199 -13.79 -20.47 9.25
CA GLU A 199 -13.90 -21.51 8.24
C GLU A 199 -13.41 -20.98 6.89
N HIS A 200 -12.23 -21.43 6.45
CA HIS A 200 -11.65 -21.08 5.15
C HIS A 200 -12.05 -22.13 4.11
N ASN A 201 -12.27 -21.66 2.89
CA ASN A 201 -12.47 -22.50 1.70
C ASN A 201 -11.18 -22.67 0.87
N HIS A 202 -10.03 -22.36 1.48
CA HIS A 202 -8.72 -22.47 0.85
C HIS A 202 -7.68 -22.91 1.87
N LEU A 203 -6.58 -23.47 1.36
CA LEU A 203 -5.50 -23.96 2.22
C LEU A 203 -4.80 -22.82 2.95
N LEU A 204 -4.52 -23.06 4.24
CA LEU A 204 -3.63 -22.24 5.05
C LEU A 204 -2.28 -22.94 5.09
N SER A 205 -1.27 -22.33 4.47
CA SER A 205 0.08 -22.89 4.46
C SER A 205 1.10 -21.82 4.82
N LYS A 206 2.14 -22.22 5.55
CA LYS A 206 3.28 -21.35 5.88
C LYS A 206 3.90 -20.73 4.64
N HIS A 207 4.10 -21.54 3.60
CA HIS A 207 4.65 -21.08 2.32
C HIS A 207 3.79 -19.97 1.69
N SER A 208 2.46 -20.16 1.61
CA SER A 208 1.56 -19.12 1.08
C SER A 208 1.56 -17.86 1.96
N PHE A 209 1.63 -18.03 3.28
CA PHE A 209 1.65 -16.92 4.23
C PHE A 209 2.91 -16.04 4.08
N GLU A 210 4.09 -16.65 4.01
CA GLU A 210 5.36 -15.95 3.83
C GLU A 210 5.44 -15.19 2.51
N HIS A 211 4.73 -15.65 1.47
CA HIS A 211 4.67 -14.97 0.17
C HIS A 211 3.71 -13.77 0.10
N TYR A 212 2.92 -13.48 1.14
CA TYR A 212 2.09 -12.29 1.13
C TYR A 212 2.94 -11.01 1.08
N PRO A 213 2.59 -10.01 0.25
CA PRO A 213 3.40 -8.80 0.09
C PRO A 213 3.72 -8.08 1.40
N HIS A 214 2.73 -7.93 2.29
CA HIS A 214 2.92 -7.26 3.58
C HIS A 214 3.71 -8.10 4.59
N ILE A 215 3.93 -9.39 4.36
CA ILE A 215 4.80 -10.24 5.19
C ILE A 215 6.23 -10.20 4.64
N ARG A 216 6.40 -10.49 3.34
CA ARG A 216 7.72 -10.55 2.70
C ARG A 216 8.47 -9.22 2.61
N THR A 217 7.78 -8.09 2.77
CA THR A 217 8.39 -6.76 2.79
C THR A 217 8.30 -6.06 4.15
N ALA A 218 7.87 -6.76 5.21
CA ALA A 218 7.77 -6.21 6.57
C ALA A 218 9.14 -6.21 7.26
N MET A 219 10.08 -5.46 6.71
CA MET A 219 11.40 -5.25 7.32
C MET A 219 11.27 -4.38 8.56
N GLU A 220 12.08 -4.68 9.58
CA GLU A 220 12.18 -3.84 10.77
C GLU A 220 12.65 -2.42 10.41
N PRO A 221 12.23 -1.37 11.15
CA PRO A 221 12.55 0.01 10.83
C PRO A 221 14.05 0.31 10.72
N GLU A 222 14.86 -0.31 11.59
CA GLU A 222 16.33 -0.17 11.59
C GLU A 222 16.96 -0.70 10.30
N LEU A 223 16.53 -1.90 9.87
CA LEU A 223 16.95 -2.48 8.60
C LEU A 223 16.46 -1.67 7.40
N ALA A 224 15.23 -1.14 7.47
CA ALA A 224 14.72 -0.26 6.43
C ALA A 224 15.58 1.02 6.29
N GLY A 225 16.11 1.53 7.41
CA GLY A 225 17.08 2.63 7.45
C GLY A 225 18.37 2.29 6.71
N THR A 226 19.01 1.17 7.06
CA THR A 226 20.26 0.73 6.40
C THR A 226 20.07 0.44 4.92
N VAL A 227 18.95 -0.20 4.53
CA VAL A 227 18.60 -0.39 3.11
C VAL A 227 18.44 0.95 2.40
N SER A 228 17.85 1.96 3.05
CA SER A 228 17.78 3.30 2.47
C SER A 228 19.16 3.92 2.25
N GLU A 229 20.11 3.70 3.15
CA GLU A 229 21.49 4.17 2.99
C GLU A 229 22.21 3.43 1.85
N LEU A 230 22.05 2.12 1.75
CA LEU A 230 22.58 1.33 0.63
C LEU A 230 22.04 1.82 -0.72
N VAL A 231 20.76 2.20 -0.78
CA VAL A 231 20.15 2.78 -1.99
C VAL A 231 20.74 4.14 -2.30
N LYS A 232 20.95 5.00 -1.30
CA LYS A 232 21.61 6.32 -1.47
C LYS A 232 23.06 6.18 -1.93
N ALA A 233 23.79 5.19 -1.42
CA ALA A 233 25.15 4.85 -1.83
C ALA A 233 25.22 4.19 -3.23
N GLY A 234 24.08 3.99 -3.91
CA GLY A 234 24.05 3.43 -5.25
C GLY A 234 24.32 1.92 -5.31
N ALA A 235 24.09 1.19 -4.21
CA ALA A 235 24.30 -0.25 -4.17
C ALA A 235 23.46 -0.97 -5.24
N LYS A 236 24.02 -2.03 -5.82
CA LYS A 236 23.31 -2.86 -6.81
C LYS A 236 22.12 -3.55 -6.15
N LYS A 237 20.97 -3.54 -6.82
CA LYS A 237 19.71 -4.17 -6.34
C LYS A 237 19.87 -5.62 -5.91
N LYS A 238 20.72 -6.40 -6.60
CA LYS A 238 21.04 -7.79 -6.22
C LYS A 238 21.72 -7.88 -4.85
N ARG A 239 22.64 -6.95 -4.54
CA ARG A 239 23.29 -6.89 -3.22
C ARG A 239 22.32 -6.42 -2.14
N ILE A 240 21.43 -5.49 -2.46
CA ILE A 240 20.37 -5.07 -1.54
C ILE A 240 19.44 -6.25 -1.21
N LEU A 241 19.03 -7.03 -2.21
CA LEU A 241 18.23 -8.24 -2.01
C LEU A 241 18.95 -9.25 -1.10
N GLN A 242 20.21 -9.54 -1.39
CA GLN A 242 21.04 -10.44 -0.60
C GLN A 242 21.18 -9.96 0.85
N PHE A 243 21.47 -8.68 1.04
CA PHE A 243 21.56 -8.06 2.36
C PHE A 243 20.27 -8.24 3.16
N ILE A 244 19.10 -8.08 2.53
CA ILE A 244 17.81 -8.28 3.21
C ILE A 244 17.64 -9.75 3.63
N HIS A 245 18.02 -10.72 2.80
CA HIS A 245 17.95 -12.14 3.17
C HIS A 245 18.93 -12.52 4.29
N GLU A 246 20.11 -11.88 4.34
CA GLU A 246 21.12 -12.17 5.36
C GLU A 246 20.82 -11.52 6.72
N ASN A 247 20.09 -10.40 6.73
CA ASN A 247 19.86 -9.59 7.93
C ASN A 247 18.39 -9.55 8.37
N SER A 248 17.51 -10.35 7.77
CA SER A 248 16.10 -10.42 8.16
C SER A 248 15.46 -11.76 7.87
N SER A 249 14.31 -12.02 8.51
CA SER A 249 13.40 -13.13 8.19
C SER A 249 12.50 -12.86 6.97
N CYS A 250 12.65 -11.71 6.31
CA CYS A 250 11.85 -11.36 5.14
C CYS A 250 12.37 -12.08 3.89
N ASN A 251 11.45 -12.47 3.00
CA ASN A 251 11.77 -13.10 1.72
C ASN A 251 11.27 -12.26 0.52
N PRO A 252 11.75 -11.01 0.35
CA PRO A 252 11.31 -10.15 -0.74
C PRO A 252 11.70 -10.70 -2.10
N THR A 253 10.86 -10.47 -3.11
CA THR A 253 11.20 -10.81 -4.48
C THR A 253 12.11 -9.76 -5.11
N SER A 254 12.75 -10.10 -6.23
CA SER A 254 13.48 -9.12 -7.04
C SER A 254 12.60 -7.93 -7.41
N GLN A 255 11.32 -8.14 -7.74
CA GLN A 255 10.38 -7.06 -8.06
C GLN A 255 10.10 -6.17 -6.86
N ASP A 256 9.99 -6.73 -5.65
CA ASP A 256 9.78 -5.94 -4.44
C ASP A 256 10.96 -5.01 -4.18
N VAL A 257 12.20 -5.48 -4.35
CA VAL A 257 13.40 -4.63 -4.25
C VAL A 257 13.42 -3.55 -5.33
N HIS A 258 13.00 -3.88 -6.56
CA HIS A 258 12.88 -2.87 -7.62
C HIS A 258 11.87 -1.77 -7.25
N ASN A 259 10.72 -2.16 -6.73
CA ASN A 259 9.67 -1.24 -6.28
C ASN A 259 10.13 -0.41 -5.08
N LEU A 260 10.83 -1.02 -4.12
CA LEU A 260 11.41 -0.35 -2.96
C LEU A 260 12.43 0.72 -3.38
N VAL A 261 13.40 0.36 -4.22
CA VAL A 261 14.41 1.29 -4.74
C VAL A 261 13.76 2.42 -5.51
N ARG A 262 12.74 2.13 -6.35
CA ARG A 262 11.99 3.15 -7.07
C ARG A 262 11.30 4.12 -6.10
N LYS A 263 10.63 3.60 -5.07
CA LYS A 263 9.93 4.40 -4.05
C LYS A 263 10.91 5.29 -3.29
N LEU A 264 12.02 4.73 -2.82
CA LEU A 264 13.05 5.48 -2.09
C LEU A 264 13.69 6.56 -2.95
N LYS A 265 14.01 6.24 -4.22
CA LYS A 265 14.52 7.25 -5.16
C LYS A 265 13.52 8.37 -5.39
N LYS A 266 12.23 8.07 -5.55
CA LYS A 266 11.18 9.09 -5.69
C LYS A 266 11.14 10.00 -4.46
N GLN A 267 11.23 9.43 -3.26
CA GLN A 267 11.28 10.19 -2.02
C GLN A 267 12.56 11.05 -1.89
N THR A 268 13.72 10.56 -2.35
CA THR A 268 14.94 11.39 -2.39
C THR A 268 14.92 12.44 -3.50
N HIS A 269 14.20 12.21 -4.60
CA HIS A 269 14.02 13.25 -5.63
C HIS A 269 13.02 14.33 -5.20
N THR A 270 12.11 14.04 -4.26
CA THR A 270 11.29 15.08 -3.62
C THR A 270 12.10 15.98 -2.65
N THR A 271 13.28 15.53 -2.21
CA THR A 271 14.27 16.35 -1.48
C THR A 271 15.19 17.08 -2.47
N GLN A 272 14.99 18.41 -2.59
CA GLN A 272 15.69 19.37 -3.46
C GLN A 272 15.80 18.98 -4.95
N THR A 273 14.71 19.16 -5.71
CA THR A 273 14.77 19.20 -7.17
C THR A 273 15.72 20.31 -7.64
N SER A 274 16.26 20.21 -8.85
CA SER A 274 17.04 21.31 -9.48
C SER A 274 16.28 22.63 -9.43
N ALA A 275 14.96 22.60 -9.65
CA ALA A 275 14.07 23.75 -9.50
C ALA A 275 14.03 24.31 -8.06
N LYS A 276 14.00 23.46 -7.02
CA LYS A 276 14.06 23.92 -5.62
C LYS A 276 15.43 24.51 -5.28
N ARG A 277 16.52 23.90 -5.79
CA ARG A 277 17.89 24.45 -5.63
C ARG A 277 18.02 25.80 -6.29
N LEU A 278 17.51 25.94 -7.51
CA LEU A 278 17.53 27.18 -8.27
C LEU A 278 16.71 28.28 -7.58
N LYS A 279 15.51 27.95 -7.09
CA LYS A 279 14.69 28.90 -6.30
C LYS A 279 15.39 29.34 -5.03
N GLN A 280 16.04 28.40 -4.32
CA GLN A 280 16.78 28.72 -3.11
C GLN A 280 18.00 29.61 -3.41
N TRP A 281 18.79 29.25 -4.42
CA TRP A 281 19.93 30.06 -4.87
C TRP A 281 19.49 31.46 -5.30
N MET A 282 18.37 31.60 -6.01
CA MET A 282 17.85 32.91 -6.41
C MET A 282 17.42 33.75 -5.20
N ALA A 283 16.84 33.13 -4.17
CA ALA A 283 16.50 33.81 -2.92
C ALA A 283 17.76 34.28 -2.18
N GLU A 284 18.78 33.42 -2.07
CA GLU A 284 20.08 33.77 -1.46
C GLU A 284 20.80 34.88 -2.27
N PHE A 285 20.74 34.82 -3.59
CA PHE A 285 21.35 35.81 -4.48
C PHE A 285 20.71 37.19 -4.35
N THR A 286 19.38 37.26 -4.22
CA THR A 286 18.62 38.53 -4.12
C THR A 286 18.59 39.14 -2.73
N ASP A 287 19.02 38.41 -1.70
CA ASP A 287 19.16 38.91 -0.32
C ASP A 287 20.38 39.85 -0.18
N GLU A 288 21.39 39.70 -1.03
CA GLU A 288 22.54 40.61 -1.06
C GLU A 288 22.15 42.01 -1.60
N PRO A 289 22.53 43.10 -0.90
CA PRO A 289 22.11 44.45 -1.25
C PRO A 289 22.65 44.86 -2.63
N GLY A 290 21.72 45.08 -3.55
CA GLY A 290 22.00 45.47 -4.93
C GLY A 290 21.82 44.34 -5.94
N ASN A 291 21.75 43.08 -5.55
CA ASN A 291 21.51 42.01 -6.50
C ASN A 291 20.04 41.97 -6.92
N VAL A 292 19.77 41.79 -8.22
CA VAL A 292 18.42 41.60 -8.76
C VAL A 292 18.42 40.31 -9.56
N GLY A 293 17.43 39.45 -9.34
CA GLY A 293 17.36 38.15 -10.00
C GLY A 293 15.93 37.69 -10.22
N GLY A 294 15.69 37.00 -11.32
CA GLY A 294 14.37 36.48 -11.70
C GLY A 294 14.47 35.11 -12.36
N VAL A 295 13.49 34.26 -12.10
CA VAL A 295 13.32 32.95 -12.75
C VAL A 295 12.07 32.99 -13.61
N PHE A 296 12.25 32.74 -14.91
CA PHE A 296 11.18 32.66 -15.89
C PHE A 296 11.06 31.21 -16.36
N VAL A 297 9.83 30.72 -16.54
CA VAL A 297 9.59 29.33 -16.93
C VAL A 297 8.74 29.35 -18.19
N ASP A 298 9.33 28.87 -19.29
CA ASP A 298 8.68 28.78 -20.60
C ASP A 298 8.59 27.34 -21.08
N SER A 299 7.62 27.05 -21.94
CA SER A 299 7.51 25.76 -22.63
C SER A 299 8.03 25.90 -24.04
N VAL A 300 9.16 25.27 -24.34
CA VAL A 300 9.83 25.33 -25.65
C VAL A 300 9.92 23.88 -26.17
N HIS A 301 9.21 23.58 -27.26
CA HIS A 301 9.12 22.24 -27.85
C HIS A 301 8.67 21.14 -26.86
N ASP A 302 7.55 21.36 -26.16
CA ASP A 302 6.98 20.45 -25.13
C ASP A 302 7.93 20.12 -23.97
N LYS A 303 8.98 20.93 -23.79
CA LYS A 303 9.91 20.86 -22.66
C LYS A 303 9.82 22.14 -21.85
N THR A 304 9.64 22.01 -20.55
CA THR A 304 9.68 23.13 -19.60
C THR A 304 11.12 23.58 -19.40
N VAL A 305 11.44 24.80 -19.84
CA VAL A 305 12.76 25.44 -19.70
C VAL A 305 12.65 26.55 -18.65
N ALA A 306 13.56 26.56 -17.69
CA ALA A 306 13.68 27.63 -16.71
C ALA A 306 14.87 28.53 -17.07
N THR A 307 14.60 29.80 -17.36
CA THR A 307 15.60 30.83 -17.67
C THR A 307 15.81 31.70 -16.45
N CYS A 308 17.06 31.95 -16.09
CA CYS A 308 17.42 32.78 -14.95
C CYS A 308 18.14 34.03 -15.44
N ILE A 309 17.70 35.19 -14.97
CA ILE A 309 18.35 36.46 -15.25
C ILE A 309 18.84 37.02 -13.92
N THR A 310 20.12 37.39 -13.85
CA THR A 310 20.72 38.01 -12.67
C THR A 310 21.50 39.28 -13.04
N LEU A 311 21.31 40.32 -12.24
CA LEU A 311 21.99 41.61 -12.34
C LEU A 311 22.73 41.86 -11.03
N GLN A 312 24.03 41.59 -11.01
CA GLN A 312 24.85 41.67 -9.81
C GLN A 312 25.52 43.05 -9.64
N THR A 313 26.04 43.63 -10.72
CA THR A 313 26.84 44.86 -10.63
C THR A 313 25.98 46.11 -10.77
N LYS A 314 26.42 47.20 -10.13
CA LYS A 314 25.78 48.52 -10.27
C LYS A 314 25.68 48.94 -11.74
N HIS A 315 26.71 48.65 -12.53
CA HIS A 315 26.73 48.94 -13.96
C HIS A 315 25.65 48.19 -14.74
N MET A 316 25.44 46.89 -14.47
CA MET A 316 24.39 46.09 -15.12
C MET A 316 22.99 46.63 -14.82
N ARG A 317 22.76 47.05 -13.56
CA ARG A 317 21.49 47.66 -13.15
C ARG A 317 21.27 49.00 -13.84
N GLU A 318 22.29 49.87 -13.84
CA GLU A 318 22.20 51.19 -14.49
C GLU A 318 21.99 51.09 -16.01
N ILE A 319 22.58 50.11 -16.67
CA ILE A 319 22.33 49.87 -18.10
C ILE A 319 20.90 49.39 -18.31
N PHE A 320 20.43 48.43 -17.51
CA PHE A 320 19.07 47.90 -17.62
C PHE A 320 18.01 48.99 -17.37
N ASP A 321 18.23 49.87 -16.39
CA ASP A 321 17.33 51.00 -16.11
C ASP A 321 17.31 52.04 -17.25
N ARG A 322 18.44 52.24 -17.95
CA ARG A 322 18.54 53.22 -19.04
C ARG A 322 18.02 52.70 -20.38
N PHE A 323 18.15 51.40 -20.63
CA PHE A 323 17.80 50.76 -21.89
C PHE A 323 17.12 49.40 -21.64
N PRO A 324 15.89 49.39 -21.07
CA PRO A 324 15.20 48.13 -20.78
C PRO A 324 14.87 47.33 -22.06
N GLU A 325 14.80 48.00 -23.22
CA GLU A 325 14.53 47.39 -24.52
C GLU A 325 15.74 46.74 -25.22
N VAL A 326 16.98 46.99 -24.77
CA VAL A 326 18.20 46.42 -25.38
C VAL A 326 19.06 45.74 -24.31
N VAL A 327 18.76 44.46 -24.05
CA VAL A 327 19.58 43.63 -23.16
C VAL A 327 20.24 42.53 -23.97
N MET A 328 21.52 42.70 -24.26
CA MET A 328 22.36 41.62 -24.81
C MET A 328 22.90 40.80 -23.64
N ILE A 329 22.39 39.57 -23.50
CA ILE A 329 22.81 38.63 -22.46
C ILE A 329 23.78 37.63 -23.09
N ASP A 330 24.99 37.57 -22.57
CA ASP A 330 25.92 36.47 -22.86
C ASP A 330 25.46 35.24 -22.05
N ALA A 331 24.97 34.21 -22.73
CA ALA A 331 24.40 33.03 -22.10
C ALA A 331 25.44 31.91 -22.04
N THR A 332 25.81 31.49 -20.82
CA THR A 332 26.58 30.26 -20.61
C THR A 332 25.62 29.07 -20.53
N HIS A 333 25.96 28.01 -21.25
CA HIS A 333 25.10 26.85 -21.50
C HIS A 333 25.35 25.68 -20.53
#